data_AF-A0A822YUP6-F1
#
_entry.id   AF-A0A822YUP6-F1
#
_cell.length_a   1.000
_cell.length_b   1.000
_cell.length_c   1.000
_cell.angle_alpha   90.00
_cell.angle_beta   90.00
_cell.angle_gamma   90.00
#
_symmetry.space_group_name_H-M   'P 1'
#
loop_
_entity.id
_entity.type
_entity.pdbx_description
1 polymer ?
#
loop_
_entity_poly.entity_id
_entity_poly.type
_entity_poly.pdbx_seq_one_letter_code
_entity_poly.pdbx_strand_id
1 'polypeptide(L)'
;MDFAAKLEAKDSHSKPVTCKIRGSQFQPLERKLTISLESFMAVHCNSFLCSYKISTSNRPFVLPCSPTRFLPTCYNPIRLSSYKSSLTKRRLARVVSAVVSEENAVGSTSAGTYLFKLTYLEGNSWLWDVGGVKILVDPILVGNLDFGIPWLYDAAKKVLKNFRLSDLPEVDCLLITQSLDDHCHLKTLKPLSEMFPNLRVIATPNAEAMLNPLFSNVTYLEPGQSSEIEGKNGLKVIVKATAGPILGPPWQRPENGYLITYRQDCLTLYYEPHCVYNKEFLEKEHADIVITPVIKQLLPKFTLVSGQEDAVQLAKLLNSKFIIPMKNGDLDSKGLLSAIIQAGGTIESFKDLLSKELPDAEVLEPTPGVPVEIPALSNTP
;
A
#
# COMPACT_ATOMS: atom_id res chain seq x y z
N MET A 1 19.89 6.41 61.40
CA MET A 1 20.98 6.38 62.39
C MET A 1 20.54 5.45 63.48
N ASP A 2 21.36 4.45 63.78
CA ASP A 2 21.45 3.67 65.03
C ASP A 2 20.24 2.80 65.45
N PHE A 3 20.37 1.61 66.01
CA PHE A 3 21.51 0.74 66.36
C PHE A 3 20.97 -0.71 66.50
N ALA A 4 21.79 -1.68 66.10
CA ALA A 4 22.04 -3.00 66.69
C ALA A 4 20.94 -3.85 67.35
N ALA A 5 20.88 -5.12 66.93
CA ALA A 5 20.95 -6.27 67.85
C ALA A 5 21.73 -7.41 67.19
N LYS A 6 22.67 -7.99 67.93
CA LYS A 6 23.58 -9.08 67.55
C LYS A 6 23.55 -10.15 68.66
N LEU A 7 23.87 -11.40 68.27
CA LEU A 7 24.11 -12.63 69.07
C LEU A 7 22.83 -13.46 69.32
N GLU A 8 22.80 -14.78 69.16
CA GLU A 8 23.86 -15.79 69.02
C GLU A 8 23.30 -17.12 68.45
N ALA A 9 24.20 -17.98 67.98
CA ALA A 9 23.96 -19.19 67.21
C ALA A 9 23.57 -20.44 68.05
N LYS A 10 22.97 -21.44 67.37
CA LYS A 10 23.18 -22.86 67.69
C LYS A 10 23.06 -23.72 66.42
N ASP A 11 24.14 -24.44 66.15
CA ASP A 11 24.31 -25.46 65.11
C ASP A 11 23.35 -26.64 65.26
N SER A 12 22.93 -27.21 64.13
CA SER A 12 22.80 -28.66 64.00
C SER A 12 23.05 -29.13 62.56
N HIS A 13 23.93 -30.11 62.44
CA HIS A 13 24.38 -30.77 61.21
C HIS A 13 23.27 -31.56 60.50
N SER A 14 23.21 -31.53 59.16
CA SER A 14 23.04 -32.75 58.35
C SER A 14 23.30 -32.55 56.84
N LYS A 15 24.33 -33.27 56.36
CA LYS A 15 24.58 -33.97 55.06
C LYS A 15 24.28 -33.28 53.71
N PRO A 16 25.17 -33.47 52.70
CA PRO A 16 25.02 -32.89 51.38
C PRO A 16 24.08 -33.74 50.50
N VAL A 17 23.09 -33.11 49.88
CA VAL A 17 22.30 -33.70 48.80
C VAL A 17 22.71 -33.04 47.49
N THR A 18 23.19 -33.89 46.58
CA THR A 18 23.56 -33.60 45.20
C THR A 18 22.35 -33.09 44.42
N CYS A 19 22.39 -31.82 44.01
CA CYS A 19 21.40 -31.25 43.11
C CYS A 19 21.75 -31.59 41.65
N LYS A 20 20.93 -32.44 41.02
CA LYS A 20 20.92 -32.68 39.57
C LYS A 20 20.44 -31.40 38.87
N ILE A 21 21.35 -30.70 38.21
CA ILE A 21 21.01 -29.65 37.24
C ILE A 21 20.51 -30.34 35.98
N ARG A 22 19.19 -30.30 35.75
CA ARG A 22 18.58 -30.58 34.43
C ARG A 22 18.76 -29.33 33.57
N GLY A 23 19.32 -29.52 32.38
CA GLY A 23 19.61 -28.46 31.43
C GLY A 23 18.37 -27.63 31.06
N SER A 24 18.42 -26.35 31.37
CA SER A 24 17.63 -25.32 30.71
C SER A 24 18.38 -24.94 29.43
N GLN A 25 17.79 -25.27 28.27
CA GLN A 25 18.22 -24.72 26.99
C GLN A 25 18.08 -23.19 27.06
N PHE A 26 19.22 -22.51 27.08
CA PHE A 26 19.30 -21.09 26.78
C PHE A 26 18.85 -20.88 25.34
N GLN A 27 17.68 -20.28 25.12
CA GLN A 27 17.38 -19.61 23.86
C GLN A 27 18.18 -18.30 23.84
N PRO A 28 19.00 -18.04 22.81
CA PRO A 28 19.71 -16.79 22.72
C PRO A 28 18.70 -15.69 22.35
N LEU A 29 18.59 -14.69 23.22
CA LEU A 29 17.90 -13.44 22.96
C LEU A 29 18.71 -12.68 21.88
N GLU A 30 18.48 -12.99 20.60
CA GLU A 30 19.00 -12.18 19.51
C GLU A 30 18.30 -10.81 19.54
N ARG A 31 18.98 -9.83 20.14
CA ARG A 31 18.68 -8.41 19.93
C ARG A 31 19.02 -8.08 18.47
N LYS A 32 18.04 -8.25 17.57
CA LYS A 32 18.12 -7.68 16.22
C LYS A 32 17.98 -6.17 16.33
N LEU A 33 19.10 -5.48 16.20
CA LEU A 33 19.12 -4.07 15.84
C LEU A 33 18.65 -3.99 14.38
N THR A 34 17.35 -3.70 14.18
CA THR A 34 16.76 -3.55 12.85
C THR A 34 17.13 -2.17 12.32
N ILE A 35 18.07 -2.11 11.38
CA ILE A 35 18.23 -0.97 10.48
C ILE A 35 17.77 -1.49 9.11
N SER A 36 16.55 -1.12 8.71
CA SER A 36 16.00 -1.42 7.39
C SER A 36 16.80 -0.66 6.31
N LEU A 37 17.03 -1.28 5.15
CA LEU A 37 17.56 -0.58 3.97
C LEU A 37 16.58 0.54 3.51
N GLU A 38 15.30 0.42 3.87
CA GLU A 38 14.28 1.45 3.64
C GLU A 38 14.52 2.68 4.51
N SER A 39 15.11 2.53 5.71
CA SER A 39 15.60 3.67 6.49
C SER A 39 16.73 4.41 5.75
N PHE A 40 17.52 3.73 4.92
CA PHE A 40 18.55 4.37 4.08
C PHE A 40 17.92 5.16 2.91
N MET A 41 16.76 4.72 2.42
CA MET A 41 15.98 5.39 1.37
C MET A 41 15.15 6.56 1.91
N ALA A 42 14.55 6.41 3.09
CA ALA A 42 13.76 7.45 3.76
C ALA A 42 14.61 8.63 4.24
N VAL A 43 15.88 8.40 4.63
CA VAL A 43 16.80 9.44 5.09
C VAL A 43 17.16 10.45 3.98
N HIS A 44 17.06 10.09 2.70
CA HIS A 44 17.38 10.99 1.60
C HIS A 44 16.23 11.93 1.17
N CYS A 45 15.01 11.72 1.65
CA CYS A 45 13.86 12.58 1.30
C CYS A 45 13.70 13.83 2.20
N ASN A 46 14.52 14.01 3.23
CA ASN A 46 14.46 15.17 4.14
C ASN A 46 15.66 16.13 3.97
N SER A 47 15.90 16.60 2.76
CA SER A 47 16.79 17.75 2.53
C SER A 47 16.01 18.96 2.02
N PHE A 48 15.18 19.53 2.89
CA PHE A 48 14.72 20.90 2.73
C PHE A 48 15.90 21.85 3.01
N LEU A 49 16.47 22.41 1.94
CA LEU A 49 17.42 23.52 2.04
C LEU A 49 16.68 24.77 2.54
N CYS A 50 16.84 25.04 3.83
CA CYS A 50 16.53 26.33 4.44
C CYS A 50 17.48 27.38 3.85
N SER A 51 16.97 28.22 2.94
CA SER A 51 17.76 29.31 2.35
C SER A 51 17.83 30.48 3.34
N TYR A 52 18.89 30.50 4.14
CA TYR A 52 19.29 31.70 4.88
C TYR A 52 19.94 32.69 3.91
N LYS A 53 19.28 33.85 3.75
CA LYS A 53 19.85 35.02 3.06
C LYS A 53 21.09 35.51 3.81
N ILE A 54 22.24 35.49 3.15
CA ILE A 54 23.38 36.33 3.52
C ILE A 54 23.77 37.18 2.31
N SER A 55 23.72 38.49 2.53
CA SER A 55 24.10 39.55 1.61
C SER A 55 25.61 39.80 1.72
N THR A 56 26.34 39.82 0.60
CA THR A 56 27.56 40.63 0.46
C THR A 56 27.77 41.07 -1.00
N SER A 57 28.21 42.32 -1.15
CA SER A 57 28.38 43.04 -2.41
C SER A 57 29.82 42.99 -2.96
N ASN A 58 29.93 43.28 -4.26
CA ASN A 58 30.98 44.02 -4.98
C ASN A 58 32.13 43.28 -5.72
N ARG A 59 31.95 43.32 -7.05
CA ARG A 59 32.85 43.84 -8.12
C ARG A 59 33.74 42.88 -8.93
N PRO A 60 34.01 43.23 -10.21
CA PRO A 60 34.27 42.28 -11.30
C PRO A 60 35.73 42.28 -11.79
N PHE A 61 36.13 41.21 -12.48
CA PHE A 61 37.38 41.15 -13.24
C PHE A 61 37.09 41.10 -14.75
N VAL A 62 37.85 41.93 -15.49
CA VAL A 62 37.80 42.11 -16.95
C VAL A 62 39.19 41.84 -17.53
N LEU A 63 39.21 41.34 -18.78
CA LEU A 63 40.16 41.59 -19.90
C LEU A 63 40.83 40.30 -20.45
N PRO A 64 41.29 40.26 -21.72
CA PRO A 64 40.95 41.09 -22.90
C PRO A 64 40.63 40.30 -24.19
N CYS A 65 39.94 40.96 -25.12
CA CYS A 65 39.77 40.58 -26.54
C CYS A 65 40.92 41.09 -27.41
N SER A 66 41.16 40.45 -28.58
CA SER A 66 41.53 41.09 -29.85
C SER A 66 41.51 40.10 -31.04
N PRO A 67 41.38 40.57 -32.31
CA PRO A 67 40.33 40.09 -33.20
C PRO A 67 40.82 39.58 -34.56
N THR A 68 39.91 39.01 -35.36
CA THR A 68 39.96 39.18 -36.83
C THR A 68 38.59 39.01 -37.46
N ARG A 69 38.22 40.00 -38.28
CA ARG A 69 36.99 40.08 -39.10
C ARG A 69 37.22 39.33 -40.42
N PHE A 70 36.15 38.84 -41.07
CA PHE A 70 35.66 39.29 -42.39
C PHE A 70 34.29 38.66 -42.69
N LEU A 71 33.41 39.45 -43.29
CA LEU A 71 31.98 39.21 -43.60
C LEU A 71 31.81 38.62 -45.04
N PRO A 72 30.66 38.70 -45.74
CA PRO A 72 29.71 37.59 -45.92
C PRO A 72 29.36 37.38 -47.42
N THR A 73 28.43 36.48 -47.77
CA THR A 73 27.54 36.70 -48.94
C THR A 73 26.30 35.81 -48.91
N CYS A 74 25.17 36.42 -49.26
CA CYS A 74 23.83 35.86 -49.42
C CYS A 74 23.67 35.12 -50.76
N TYR A 75 22.72 34.17 -50.85
CA TYR A 75 21.48 34.22 -51.68
C TYR A 75 20.93 32.81 -52.01
N ASN A 76 19.76 32.50 -51.43
CA ASN A 76 18.51 32.01 -52.03
C ASN A 76 18.35 30.64 -52.75
N PRO A 77 17.08 30.15 -52.85
CA PRO A 77 16.71 28.76 -52.64
C PRO A 77 16.25 28.05 -53.92
N ILE A 78 16.10 26.72 -53.86
CA ILE A 78 15.35 25.96 -54.87
C ILE A 78 14.33 25.05 -54.17
N ARG A 79 13.05 25.29 -54.48
CA ARG A 79 11.94 24.33 -54.39
C ARG A 79 12.04 23.36 -55.59
N LEU A 80 11.71 22.07 -55.43
CA LEU A 80 10.55 21.45 -56.11
C LEU A 80 10.32 19.96 -55.73
N SER A 81 9.03 19.65 -55.64
CA SER A 81 8.33 18.43 -56.11
C SER A 81 8.53 17.08 -55.40
N SER A 82 7.50 16.78 -54.60
CA SER A 82 6.65 15.56 -54.65
C SER A 82 7.09 14.37 -55.51
N TYR A 83 7.21 13.22 -54.86
CA TYR A 83 6.74 11.94 -55.38
C TYR A 83 5.96 11.18 -54.30
N LYS A 84 4.76 10.75 -54.69
CA LYS A 84 3.90 9.82 -53.96
C LYS A 84 4.55 8.44 -53.95
N SER A 85 4.50 7.74 -52.82
CA SER A 85 4.32 6.29 -52.83
C SER A 85 3.39 5.86 -51.70
N SER A 86 2.27 5.30 -52.14
CA SER A 86 1.29 4.57 -51.37
C SER A 86 1.87 3.20 -51.02
N LEU A 87 1.82 2.81 -49.74
CA LEU A 87 1.77 1.40 -49.37
C LEU A 87 1.01 1.24 -48.05
N THR A 88 -0.20 0.73 -48.22
CA THR A 88 -1.15 0.27 -47.22
C THR A 88 -0.55 -0.80 -46.32
N LYS A 89 -0.52 -0.56 -45.01
CA LYS A 89 -0.57 -1.62 -43.99
C LYS A 89 -1.75 -1.35 -43.07
N ARG A 90 -2.81 -2.12 -43.30
CA ARG A 90 -3.92 -2.31 -42.36
C ARG A 90 -3.34 -2.88 -41.06
N ARG A 91 -3.30 -2.08 -40.01
CA ARG A 91 -3.24 -2.56 -38.62
C ARG A 91 -4.60 -2.30 -38.00
N LEU A 92 -5.30 -3.38 -37.67
CA LEU A 92 -6.50 -3.38 -36.85
C LEU A 92 -6.15 -2.81 -35.48
N ALA A 93 -6.41 -1.52 -35.29
CA ALA A 93 -6.51 -0.92 -33.97
C ALA A 93 -7.85 -1.38 -33.38
N ARG A 94 -7.80 -2.35 -32.47
CA ARG A 94 -8.95 -2.72 -31.64
C ARG A 94 -9.11 -1.63 -30.59
N VAL A 95 -9.86 -0.59 -30.93
CA VAL A 95 -10.36 0.40 -29.98
C VAL A 95 -11.36 -0.32 -29.09
N VAL A 96 -11.03 -0.51 -27.82
CA VAL A 96 -12.00 -0.96 -26.82
C VAL A 96 -12.78 0.28 -26.41
N SER A 97 -13.88 0.53 -27.12
CA SER A 97 -14.91 1.48 -26.71
C SER A 97 -15.80 0.75 -25.71
N ALA A 98 -15.87 1.22 -24.47
CA ALA A 98 -16.91 0.80 -23.53
C ALA A 98 -18.25 1.31 -24.09
N VAL A 99 -19.02 0.42 -24.72
CA VAL A 99 -20.37 0.70 -25.18
C VAL A 99 -21.28 0.58 -23.96
N VAL A 100 -21.69 1.71 -23.40
CA VAL A 100 -22.88 1.79 -22.56
C VAL A 100 -24.07 1.54 -23.49
N SER A 101 -24.69 0.38 -23.34
CA SER A 101 -25.97 0.11 -24.02
C SER A 101 -27.06 0.72 -23.15
N GLU A 102 -27.60 1.86 -23.57
CA GLU A 102 -28.88 2.35 -23.06
C GLU A 102 -29.99 1.52 -23.69
N GLU A 103 -30.61 0.65 -22.89
CA GLU A 103 -31.93 0.10 -23.18
C GLU A 103 -32.94 0.71 -22.20
N ASN A 104 -33.86 1.49 -22.74
CA ASN A 104 -35.06 1.92 -22.04
C ASN A 104 -35.99 0.71 -21.85
N ALA A 105 -36.07 0.20 -20.63
CA ALA A 105 -37.19 -0.63 -20.19
C ALA A 105 -37.62 -0.21 -18.78
N VAL A 106 -38.90 0.15 -18.70
CA VAL A 106 -39.63 0.63 -17.53
C VAL A 106 -39.58 -0.39 -16.38
N GLY A 107 -39.18 0.09 -15.20
CA GLY A 107 -39.58 -0.47 -13.90
C GLY A 107 -38.99 -1.82 -13.50
N SER A 108 -37.77 -1.82 -12.96
CA SER A 108 -37.43 -2.60 -11.77
C SER A 108 -36.08 -2.16 -11.18
N THR A 109 -36.09 -1.60 -9.97
CA THR A 109 -34.91 -1.37 -9.14
C THR A 109 -34.22 -2.70 -8.83
N SER A 110 -33.14 -3.05 -9.54
CA SER A 110 -32.19 -4.10 -9.13
C SER A 110 -30.87 -3.52 -8.60
N ALA A 111 -30.95 -2.40 -7.88
CA ALA A 111 -29.85 -1.92 -7.05
C ALA A 111 -29.95 -2.63 -5.69
N GLY A 112 -29.37 -3.82 -5.53
CA GLY A 112 -29.48 -4.48 -4.22
C GLY A 112 -28.95 -5.90 -4.01
N THR A 113 -28.03 -6.43 -4.81
CA THR A 113 -27.57 -7.83 -4.59
C THR A 113 -26.19 -7.96 -3.93
N TYR A 114 -25.31 -6.96 -4.07
CA TYR A 114 -23.92 -7.06 -3.62
C TYR A 114 -23.56 -5.99 -2.59
N LEU A 115 -22.91 -6.42 -1.52
CA LEU A 115 -22.56 -5.57 -0.38
C LEU A 115 -21.19 -4.91 -0.58
N PHE A 116 -20.23 -5.67 -1.10
CA PHE A 116 -18.89 -5.21 -1.42
C PHE A 116 -18.63 -5.44 -2.92
N LYS A 117 -18.15 -4.41 -3.61
CA LYS A 117 -17.50 -4.55 -4.92
C LYS A 117 -16.06 -4.07 -4.81
N LEU A 118 -15.12 -4.99 -5.05
CA LEU A 118 -13.71 -4.78 -4.76
C LEU A 118 -12.94 -4.85 -6.08
N THR A 119 -12.53 -3.69 -6.60
CA THR A 119 -11.82 -3.58 -7.87
C THR A 119 -10.33 -3.44 -7.61
N TYR A 120 -9.55 -4.44 -8.01
CA TYR A 120 -8.10 -4.38 -7.91
C TYR A 120 -7.53 -3.50 -9.01
N LEU A 121 -6.68 -2.53 -8.65
CA LEU A 121 -6.07 -1.59 -9.59
C LEU A 121 -4.56 -1.85 -9.79
N GLU A 122 -4.04 -3.01 -9.41
CA GLU A 122 -2.61 -3.39 -9.42
C GLU A 122 -1.74 -2.67 -8.37
N GLY A 123 -0.67 -3.33 -7.92
CA GLY A 123 0.12 -2.85 -6.78
C GLY A 123 -0.67 -2.99 -5.48
N ASN A 124 -0.63 -1.96 -4.64
CA ASN A 124 -1.49 -1.85 -3.45
C ASN A 124 -2.80 -1.11 -3.74
N SER A 125 -3.05 -0.68 -4.99
CA SER A 125 -4.18 0.18 -5.33
C SER A 125 -5.50 -0.59 -5.46
N TRP A 126 -6.55 -0.05 -4.86
CA TRP A 126 -7.92 -0.58 -4.96
C TRP A 126 -8.97 0.53 -5.09
N LEU A 127 -10.09 0.17 -5.70
CA LEU A 127 -11.34 0.91 -5.60
C LEU A 127 -12.41 0.00 -5.01
N TRP A 128 -12.93 0.39 -3.84
CA TRP A 128 -13.98 -0.35 -3.15
C TRP A 128 -15.29 0.41 -3.25
N ASP A 129 -16.37 -0.34 -3.46
CA ASP A 129 -17.75 0.11 -3.27
C ASP A 129 -18.34 -0.73 -2.14
N VAL A 130 -18.63 -0.09 -1.01
CA VAL A 130 -19.12 -0.73 0.21
C VAL A 130 -20.50 -0.16 0.51
N GLY A 131 -21.55 -0.89 0.12
CA GLY A 131 -22.92 -0.41 0.23
C GLY A 131 -23.13 0.95 -0.47
N GLY A 132 -22.47 1.19 -1.60
CA GLY A 132 -22.53 2.44 -2.35
C GLY A 132 -21.56 3.53 -1.89
N VAL A 133 -20.83 3.32 -0.79
CA VAL A 133 -19.73 4.22 -0.36
C VAL A 133 -18.46 3.85 -1.12
N LYS A 134 -17.92 4.79 -1.89
CA LYS A 134 -16.75 4.56 -2.77
C LYS A 134 -15.46 5.00 -2.09
N ILE A 135 -14.57 4.05 -1.84
CA ILE A 135 -13.29 4.24 -1.13
C ILE A 135 -12.15 3.93 -2.11
N LEU A 136 -11.29 4.91 -2.36
CA LEU A 136 -10.05 4.74 -3.12
C LEU A 136 -8.92 4.43 -2.15
N VAL A 137 -8.18 3.35 -2.37
CA VAL A 137 -7.16 2.86 -1.44
C VAL A 137 -5.80 2.87 -2.13
N ASP A 138 -4.81 3.48 -1.49
CA ASP A 138 -3.39 3.48 -1.90
C ASP A 138 -3.17 3.65 -3.42
N PRO A 139 -3.68 4.74 -4.03
CA PRO A 139 -3.71 4.87 -5.48
C PRO A 139 -2.33 5.19 -6.08
N ILE A 140 -1.88 4.35 -7.01
CA ILE A 140 -0.76 4.58 -7.92
C ILE A 140 -1.33 4.63 -9.33
N LEU A 141 -1.74 5.80 -9.78
CA LEU A 141 -2.47 5.99 -11.05
C LEU A 141 -1.78 6.96 -12.02
N VAL A 142 -0.72 7.63 -11.56
CA VAL A 142 0.06 8.60 -12.36
C VAL A 142 1.52 8.23 -12.34
N GLY A 143 2.06 7.88 -13.52
CA GLY A 143 3.45 7.48 -13.68
C GLY A 143 3.75 6.12 -13.06
N ASN A 144 5.03 5.79 -13.02
CA ASN A 144 5.53 4.55 -12.44
C ASN A 144 5.88 4.74 -10.96
N LEU A 145 5.87 3.64 -10.22
CA LEU A 145 6.39 3.57 -8.86
C LEU A 145 7.92 3.50 -8.91
N ASP A 146 8.61 4.51 -8.38
CA ASP A 146 10.07 4.60 -8.45
C ASP A 146 10.77 5.03 -7.15
N PHE A 147 10.02 5.26 -6.07
CA PHE A 147 10.57 5.71 -4.78
C PHE A 147 11.46 6.97 -4.89
N GLY A 148 11.23 7.81 -5.91
CA GLY A 148 12.05 8.97 -6.22
C GLY A 148 13.42 8.67 -6.84
N ILE A 149 13.78 7.40 -7.07
CA ILE A 149 15.08 6.97 -7.60
C ILE A 149 14.88 5.97 -8.76
N PRO A 150 14.49 6.43 -9.97
CA PRO A 150 14.10 5.56 -11.09
C PRO A 150 15.16 4.56 -11.58
N TRP A 151 16.45 4.88 -11.41
CA TRP A 151 17.51 3.96 -11.80
C TRP A 151 17.65 2.79 -10.82
N LEU A 152 17.23 2.97 -9.57
CA LEU A 152 17.27 1.95 -8.53
C LEU A 152 16.04 1.03 -8.64
N TYR A 153 14.86 1.62 -8.77
CA TYR A 153 13.61 0.90 -8.96
C TYR A 153 12.66 1.72 -9.83
N ASP A 154 12.02 1.08 -10.80
CA ASP A 154 10.98 1.69 -11.64
C ASP A 154 10.00 0.57 -12.02
N ALA A 155 8.76 0.66 -11.54
CA ALA A 155 7.74 -0.36 -11.73
C ALA A 155 6.45 0.22 -12.34
N ALA A 156 6.06 -0.32 -13.49
CA ALA A 156 4.84 0.03 -14.20
C ALA A 156 3.75 -1.02 -13.98
N LYS A 157 2.47 -0.61 -14.09
CA LYS A 157 1.34 -1.54 -14.14
C LYS A 157 1.45 -2.47 -15.34
N LYS A 158 1.02 -3.73 -15.21
CA LYS A 158 1.06 -4.72 -16.29
C LYS A 158 -0.17 -4.65 -17.17
N VAL A 159 -1.35 -4.52 -16.55
CA VAL A 159 -2.65 -4.64 -17.22
C VAL A 159 -3.28 -3.27 -17.46
N LEU A 160 -3.43 -2.46 -16.43
CA LEU A 160 -4.14 -1.18 -16.42
C LEU A 160 -3.26 0.00 -16.86
N LYS A 161 -2.41 -0.20 -17.88
CA LYS A 161 -1.45 0.81 -18.40
C LYS A 161 -2.11 2.11 -18.88
N ASN A 162 -3.38 2.03 -19.28
CA ASN A 162 -4.14 3.16 -19.81
C ASN A 162 -5.16 3.72 -18.81
N PHE A 163 -5.31 3.13 -17.63
CA PHE A 163 -6.23 3.62 -16.61
C PHE A 163 -5.67 4.89 -15.98
N ARG A 164 -6.47 5.95 -15.95
CA ARG A 164 -6.09 7.31 -15.55
C ARG A 164 -6.94 7.77 -14.39
N LEU A 165 -6.51 8.85 -13.74
CA LEU A 165 -7.31 9.56 -12.73
C LEU A 165 -8.70 9.97 -13.25
N SER A 166 -8.80 10.35 -14.53
CA SER A 166 -10.07 10.71 -15.17
C SER A 166 -11.05 9.54 -15.34
N ASP A 167 -10.56 8.30 -15.22
CA ASP A 167 -11.37 7.10 -15.35
C ASP A 167 -11.96 6.66 -13.99
N LEU A 168 -11.52 7.30 -12.89
CA LEU A 168 -12.10 7.07 -11.58
C LEU A 168 -13.55 7.56 -11.55
N PRO A 169 -14.46 6.81 -10.92
CA PRO A 169 -15.74 7.39 -10.55
C PRO A 169 -15.52 8.47 -9.49
N GLU A 170 -16.57 9.21 -9.18
CA GLU A 170 -16.56 10.05 -7.99
C GLU A 170 -16.34 9.18 -6.74
N VAL A 171 -15.44 9.59 -5.86
CA VAL A 171 -15.06 8.85 -4.65
C VAL A 171 -15.47 9.63 -3.40
N ASP A 172 -15.89 8.92 -2.35
CA ASP A 172 -16.32 9.51 -1.09
C ASP A 172 -15.14 9.67 -0.11
N CYS A 173 -14.15 8.77 -0.18
CA CYS A 173 -13.00 8.77 0.70
C CYS A 173 -11.74 8.23 0.01
N LEU A 174 -10.60 8.85 0.31
CA LEU A 174 -9.27 8.28 0.10
C LEU A 174 -8.82 7.57 1.39
N LEU A 175 -8.31 6.36 1.29
CA LEU A 175 -7.72 5.61 2.39
C LEU A 175 -6.23 5.37 2.09
N ILE A 176 -5.35 5.84 2.97
CA ILE A 176 -3.90 5.63 2.89
C ILE A 176 -3.43 4.74 4.04
N THR A 177 -2.85 3.60 3.71
CA THR A 177 -2.44 2.62 4.72
C THR A 177 -1.06 2.83 5.28
N GLN A 178 -0.13 3.26 4.44
CA GLN A 178 1.27 3.45 4.81
C GLN A 178 1.83 4.74 4.25
N SER A 179 2.92 5.22 4.84
CA SER A 179 3.62 6.42 4.40
C SER A 179 4.61 6.19 3.25
N LEU A 180 4.79 4.94 2.79
CA LEU A 180 5.72 4.62 1.72
C LEU A 180 5.14 4.89 0.33
N ASP A 181 6.00 5.14 -0.66
CA ASP A 181 5.62 5.56 -2.02
C ASP A 181 4.75 4.53 -2.77
N ASP A 182 4.81 3.26 -2.42
CA ASP A 182 3.94 2.19 -2.95
C ASP A 182 2.53 2.18 -2.34
N HIS A 183 2.24 3.13 -1.44
CA HIS A 183 0.93 3.38 -0.84
C HIS A 183 0.53 4.86 -0.97
N CYS A 184 1.37 5.76 -0.47
CA CYS A 184 1.17 7.20 -0.42
C CYS A 184 1.86 7.91 -1.61
N HIS A 185 1.51 7.50 -2.83
CA HIS A 185 2.22 7.93 -4.03
C HIS A 185 1.97 9.40 -4.41
N LEU A 186 2.87 10.30 -4.04
CA LEU A 186 2.71 11.75 -4.23
C LEU A 186 2.46 12.20 -5.67
N LYS A 187 2.99 11.50 -6.68
CA LYS A 187 2.71 11.81 -8.09
C LYS A 187 1.25 11.60 -8.47
N THR A 188 0.59 10.65 -7.81
CA THR A 188 -0.86 10.42 -7.96
C THR A 188 -1.66 11.35 -7.07
N LEU A 189 -1.23 11.54 -5.82
CA LEU A 189 -2.00 12.29 -4.82
C LEU A 189 -2.09 13.80 -5.09
N LYS A 190 -1.05 14.42 -5.66
CA LYS A 190 -1.05 15.85 -6.02
C LYS A 190 -2.17 16.22 -7.01
N PRO A 191 -2.21 15.64 -8.23
CA PRO A 191 -3.31 15.93 -9.16
C PRO A 191 -4.67 15.43 -8.64
N LEU A 192 -4.71 14.36 -7.85
CA LEU A 192 -5.96 13.90 -7.22
C LEU A 192 -6.53 14.96 -6.26
N SER A 193 -5.71 15.61 -5.46
CA SER A 193 -6.16 16.66 -4.54
C SER A 193 -6.61 17.93 -5.26
N GLU A 194 -6.03 18.24 -6.42
CA GLU A 194 -6.51 19.30 -7.30
C GLU A 194 -7.86 18.97 -7.95
N MET A 195 -8.07 17.70 -8.34
CA MET A 195 -9.34 17.22 -8.91
C MET A 195 -10.47 17.16 -7.87
N PHE A 196 -10.16 16.78 -6.63
CA PHE A 196 -11.13 16.62 -5.55
C PHE A 196 -10.68 17.37 -4.28
N PRO A 197 -10.75 18.72 -4.27
CA PRO A 197 -10.19 19.53 -3.17
C PRO A 197 -10.84 19.31 -1.81
N ASN A 198 -12.08 18.79 -1.79
CA ASN A 198 -12.83 18.49 -0.57
C ASN A 198 -12.85 16.99 -0.24
N LEU A 199 -12.06 16.17 -0.94
CA LEU A 199 -12.02 14.74 -0.71
C LEU A 199 -11.63 14.46 0.74
N ARG A 200 -12.47 13.66 1.42
CA ARG A 200 -12.13 13.16 2.74
C ARG A 200 -10.99 12.15 2.62
N VAL A 201 -10.03 12.25 3.52
CA VAL A 201 -8.89 11.33 3.59
C VAL A 201 -8.86 10.69 4.98
N ILE A 202 -8.69 9.37 5.03
CA ILE A 202 -8.36 8.63 6.24
C ILE A 202 -6.97 8.03 6.03
N ALA A 203 -6.07 8.19 6.99
CA ALA A 203 -4.68 7.78 6.82
C ALA A 203 -3.99 7.31 8.11
N THR A 204 -2.88 6.59 7.94
CA THR A 204 -1.87 6.41 9.00
C THR A 204 -1.29 7.77 9.42
N PRO A 205 -1.04 8.01 10.72
CA PRO A 205 -0.36 9.21 11.19
C PRO A 205 1.04 9.40 10.59
N ASN A 206 1.70 8.32 10.14
CA ASN A 206 3.02 8.42 9.49
C ASN A 206 2.98 9.19 8.17
N ALA A 207 1.82 9.27 7.49
CA ALA A 207 1.68 9.97 6.22
C ALA A 207 1.41 11.49 6.39
N GLU A 208 1.32 11.99 7.62
CA GLU A 208 0.84 13.35 7.90
C GLU A 208 1.63 14.45 7.18
N ALA A 209 2.96 14.39 7.22
CA ALA A 209 3.82 15.40 6.61
C ALA A 209 3.64 15.50 5.08
N MET A 210 3.24 14.40 4.44
CA MET A 210 3.02 14.31 3.00
C MET A 210 1.62 14.72 2.58
N LEU A 211 0.61 14.41 3.41
CA LEU A 211 -0.80 14.63 3.10
C LEU A 211 -1.28 16.03 3.48
N ASN A 212 -0.79 16.61 4.58
CA ASN A 212 -1.18 17.96 5.04
C ASN A 212 -1.02 19.06 3.98
N PRO A 213 0.04 19.05 3.13
CA PRO A 213 0.17 20.03 2.04
C PRO A 213 -0.83 19.83 0.89
N LEU A 214 -1.46 18.65 0.77
CA LEU A 214 -2.30 18.28 -0.38
C LEU A 214 -3.79 18.32 -0.07
N PHE A 215 -4.19 17.90 1.13
CA PHE A 215 -5.59 17.71 1.52
C PHE A 215 -5.90 18.47 2.81
N SER A 216 -7.06 19.13 2.85
CA SER A 216 -7.52 19.88 4.04
C SER A 216 -8.42 19.07 4.97
N ASN A 217 -8.98 17.95 4.51
CA ASN A 217 -9.91 17.11 5.26
C ASN A 217 -9.31 15.72 5.51
N VAL A 218 -8.32 15.65 6.40
CA VAL A 218 -7.61 14.41 6.74
C VAL A 218 -7.91 13.98 8.17
N THR A 219 -8.25 12.71 8.35
CA THR A 219 -8.38 12.05 9.65
C THR A 219 -7.27 11.01 9.78
N TYR A 220 -6.34 11.24 10.70
CA TYR A 220 -5.29 10.28 11.03
C TYR A 220 -5.76 9.32 12.12
N LEU A 221 -5.63 8.02 11.90
CA LEU A 221 -6.07 6.98 12.84
C LEU A 221 -4.89 6.19 13.39
N GLU A 222 -4.67 6.27 14.70
CA GLU A 222 -3.79 5.34 15.42
C GLU A 222 -4.48 3.95 15.54
N PRO A 223 -3.72 2.85 15.66
CA PRO A 223 -4.30 1.52 15.87
C PRO A 223 -5.33 1.47 17.01
N GLY A 224 -6.49 0.90 16.73
CA GLY A 224 -7.63 0.85 17.66
C GLY A 224 -8.62 2.01 17.51
N GLN A 225 -8.24 3.10 16.85
CA GLN A 225 -9.17 4.20 16.55
C GLN A 225 -10.05 3.86 15.36
N SER A 226 -11.20 4.53 15.28
CA SER A 226 -12.15 4.37 14.19
C SER A 226 -12.68 5.71 13.70
N SER A 227 -13.10 5.74 12.45
CA SER A 227 -13.79 6.86 11.82
C SER A 227 -14.94 6.36 10.97
N GLU A 228 -15.97 7.17 10.81
CA GLU A 228 -17.11 6.87 9.96
C GLU A 228 -17.01 7.66 8.66
N ILE A 229 -17.12 6.96 7.52
CA ILE A 229 -17.29 7.55 6.19
C ILE A 229 -18.78 7.58 5.89
N GLU A 230 -19.33 8.77 5.68
CA GLU A 230 -20.69 8.94 5.14
C GLU A 230 -20.57 9.17 3.63
N GLY A 231 -21.09 8.23 2.84
CA GLY A 231 -21.12 8.36 1.39
C GLY A 231 -22.23 9.31 0.94
N LYS A 232 -22.17 9.78 -0.31
CA LYS A 232 -23.20 10.67 -0.89
C LYS A 232 -24.62 10.10 -0.89
N ASN A 233 -24.75 8.77 -0.80
CA ASN A 233 -26.03 8.08 -0.68
C ASN A 233 -26.61 8.10 0.75
N GLY A 234 -25.93 8.76 1.71
CA GLY A 234 -26.30 8.84 3.12
C GLY A 234 -25.99 7.56 3.92
N LEU A 235 -25.37 6.56 3.31
CA LEU A 235 -24.94 5.34 3.98
C LEU A 235 -23.57 5.53 4.63
N LYS A 236 -23.35 4.77 5.70
CA LYS A 236 -22.19 4.92 6.60
C LYS A 236 -21.38 3.65 6.64
N VAL A 237 -20.06 3.81 6.55
CA VAL A 237 -19.07 2.73 6.67
C VAL A 237 -18.11 3.09 7.80
N ILE A 238 -17.87 2.14 8.70
CA ILE A 238 -16.91 2.31 9.80
C ILE A 238 -15.56 1.79 9.33
N VAL A 239 -14.53 2.60 9.51
CA VAL A 239 -13.13 2.27 9.25
C VAL A 239 -12.39 2.25 10.58
N LYS A 240 -11.77 1.13 10.92
CA LYS A 240 -10.97 0.96 12.14
C LYS A 240 -9.54 0.60 11.79
N ALA A 241 -8.58 1.38 12.29
CA ALA A 241 -7.16 1.14 12.08
C ALA A 241 -6.69 -0.02 12.96
N THR A 242 -5.81 -0.87 12.40
CA THR A 242 -5.12 -1.95 13.10
C THR A 242 -3.61 -1.74 12.99
N ALA A 243 -2.84 -2.30 13.93
CA ALA A 243 -1.39 -2.19 13.88
C ALA A 243 -0.80 -3.16 12.85
N GLY A 244 -0.13 -2.62 11.85
CA GLY A 244 0.68 -3.32 10.86
C GLY A 244 2.19 -3.29 11.20
N PRO A 245 3.08 -3.32 10.20
CA PRO A 245 4.52 -3.36 10.42
C PRO A 245 5.11 -2.04 10.91
N ILE A 246 6.23 -2.11 11.63
CA ILE A 246 7.11 -0.96 11.88
C ILE A 246 8.21 -0.98 10.81
N LEU A 247 8.11 -0.07 9.83
CA LEU A 247 8.99 -0.05 8.65
C LEU A 247 10.22 0.86 8.78
N GLY A 248 10.29 1.63 9.86
CA GLY A 248 11.44 2.46 10.18
C GLY A 248 12.15 2.01 11.47
N PRO A 249 12.78 2.95 12.19
CA PRO A 249 13.40 2.64 13.46
C PRO A 249 12.40 1.99 14.45
N PRO A 250 12.84 1.14 15.39
CA PRO A 250 11.95 0.41 16.30
C PRO A 250 11.00 1.27 17.16
N TRP A 251 11.28 2.57 17.29
CA TRP A 251 10.46 3.54 18.02
C TRP A 251 9.48 4.32 17.14
N GLN A 252 9.47 4.07 15.82
CA GLN A 252 8.47 4.63 14.92
C GLN A 252 7.12 3.98 15.18
N ARG A 253 6.04 4.73 14.90
CA ARG A 253 4.69 4.18 14.92
C ARG A 253 4.55 3.06 13.88
N PRO A 254 3.77 2.01 14.17
CA PRO A 254 3.43 1.04 13.13
C PRO A 254 2.64 1.73 12.01
N GLU A 255 2.74 1.17 10.81
CA GLU A 255 1.78 1.47 9.74
C GLU A 255 0.45 0.75 10.00
N ASN A 256 -0.58 1.03 9.18
CA ASN A 256 -1.93 0.54 9.44
C ASN A 256 -2.33 -0.60 8.51
N GLY A 257 -3.04 -1.58 9.07
CA GLY A 257 -4.10 -2.30 8.37
C GLY A 257 -5.47 -1.67 8.69
N TYR A 258 -6.54 -2.12 8.04
CA TYR A 258 -7.88 -1.59 8.33
C TYR A 258 -8.97 -2.66 8.32
N LEU A 259 -9.87 -2.55 9.30
CA LEU A 259 -11.18 -3.20 9.29
C LEU A 259 -12.22 -2.23 8.74
N ILE A 260 -13.04 -2.71 7.80
CA ILE A 260 -14.11 -1.97 7.12
C ILE A 260 -15.43 -2.68 7.39
N THR A 261 -16.32 -2.03 8.13
CA THR A 261 -17.61 -2.60 8.53
C THR A 261 -18.76 -1.77 7.97
N TYR A 262 -19.63 -2.43 7.22
CA TYR A 262 -20.87 -1.85 6.71
C TYR A 262 -22.04 -2.21 7.62
N ARG A 263 -22.38 -1.38 8.62
CA ARG A 263 -23.40 -1.67 9.67
C ARG A 263 -23.02 -2.83 10.60
N GLN A 264 -23.51 -2.79 11.84
CA GLN A 264 -23.42 -3.94 12.76
C GLN A 264 -24.25 -5.09 12.17
N ASP A 265 -23.73 -6.32 12.24
CA ASP A 265 -24.32 -7.58 11.71
C ASP A 265 -24.19 -7.85 10.20
N CYS A 266 -23.29 -7.13 9.53
CA CYS A 266 -22.97 -7.35 8.11
C CYS A 266 -21.51 -7.80 7.93
N LEU A 267 -21.15 -8.12 6.69
CA LEU A 267 -19.78 -8.53 6.35
C LEU A 267 -18.76 -7.46 6.76
N THR A 268 -17.66 -7.92 7.37
CA THR A 268 -16.51 -7.09 7.68
C THR A 268 -15.33 -7.47 6.79
N LEU A 269 -14.70 -6.46 6.19
CA LEU A 269 -13.48 -6.61 5.39
C LEU A 269 -12.26 -6.23 6.22
N TYR A 270 -11.22 -7.07 6.21
CA TYR A 270 -9.89 -6.72 6.68
C TYR A 270 -8.93 -6.55 5.50
N TYR A 271 -8.25 -5.41 5.44
CA TYR A 271 -7.20 -5.12 4.47
C TYR A 271 -5.85 -5.03 5.18
N GLU A 272 -4.94 -5.91 4.76
CA GLU A 272 -3.57 -5.98 5.26
C GLU A 272 -2.58 -5.96 4.08
N PRO A 273 -1.94 -4.82 3.81
CA PRO A 273 -1.18 -4.62 2.57
C PRO A 273 0.11 -5.46 2.44
N HIS A 274 0.71 -5.92 3.55
CA HIS A 274 2.00 -6.65 3.52
C HIS A 274 1.94 -8.01 4.22
N CYS A 275 0.77 -8.43 4.66
CA CYS A 275 0.56 -9.64 5.46
C CYS A 275 1.40 -9.62 6.77
N VAL A 276 1.57 -8.44 7.37
CA VAL A 276 2.28 -8.26 8.65
C VAL A 276 1.38 -7.51 9.62
N TYR A 277 0.89 -8.22 10.62
CA TYR A 277 -0.18 -7.74 11.51
C TYR A 277 0.10 -8.06 12.98
N ASN A 278 -0.49 -7.27 13.88
CA ASN A 278 -0.48 -7.56 15.31
C ASN A 278 -1.50 -8.66 15.66
N LYS A 279 -0.99 -9.87 15.98
CA LYS A 279 -1.82 -11.04 16.31
C LYS A 279 -2.72 -10.80 17.53
N GLU A 280 -2.15 -10.31 18.63
CA GLU A 280 -2.86 -10.06 19.90
C GLU A 280 -4.02 -9.06 19.74
N PHE A 281 -3.87 -8.11 18.81
CA PHE A 281 -4.91 -7.18 18.44
C PHE A 281 -6.02 -7.90 17.67
N LEU A 282 -5.67 -8.63 16.61
CA LEU A 282 -6.65 -9.27 15.72
C LEU A 282 -7.34 -10.50 16.32
N GLU A 283 -6.78 -11.15 17.35
CA GLU A 283 -7.43 -12.24 18.11
C GLU A 283 -8.80 -11.86 18.69
N LYS A 284 -9.08 -10.56 18.83
CA LYS A 284 -10.34 -10.03 19.37
C LYS A 284 -11.27 -9.51 18.28
N GLU A 285 -10.85 -9.58 17.02
CA GLU A 285 -11.56 -9.06 15.87
C GLU A 285 -12.07 -10.21 14.99
N HIS A 286 -12.98 -9.88 14.07
CA HIS A 286 -13.52 -10.81 13.09
C HIS A 286 -13.58 -10.12 11.73
N ALA A 287 -13.28 -10.86 10.65
CA ALA A 287 -13.46 -10.36 9.30
C ALA A 287 -13.86 -11.50 8.35
N ASP A 288 -15.02 -11.36 7.71
CA ASP A 288 -15.52 -12.31 6.72
C ASP A 288 -14.68 -12.27 5.44
N ILE A 289 -14.17 -11.10 5.07
CA ILE A 289 -13.37 -10.88 3.86
C ILE A 289 -11.96 -10.46 4.28
N VAL A 290 -10.92 -11.09 3.73
CA VAL A 290 -9.52 -10.67 3.90
C VAL A 290 -8.92 -10.36 2.53
N ILE A 291 -8.40 -9.14 2.38
CA ILE A 291 -7.54 -8.77 1.25
C ILE A 291 -6.10 -8.69 1.79
N THR A 292 -5.21 -9.55 1.28
CA THR A 292 -3.81 -9.62 1.72
C THR A 292 -2.92 -10.22 0.62
N PRO A 293 -1.61 -9.90 0.59
CA PRO A 293 -0.67 -10.62 -0.27
C PRO A 293 -0.55 -12.08 0.15
N VAL A 294 -0.30 -12.94 -0.82
CA VAL A 294 -0.04 -14.37 -0.58
C VAL A 294 1.29 -14.83 -1.19
N ILE A 295 1.96 -13.97 -1.96
CA ILE A 295 3.26 -14.23 -2.56
C ILE A 295 4.31 -13.42 -1.79
N LYS A 296 5.30 -14.10 -1.22
CA LYS A 296 6.40 -13.45 -0.50
C LYS A 296 7.20 -12.59 -1.46
N GLN A 297 7.62 -11.42 -1.00
CA GLN A 297 8.65 -10.62 -1.65
C GLN A 297 9.84 -10.53 -0.71
N LEU A 298 11.00 -10.99 -1.19
CA LEU A 298 12.20 -11.13 -0.39
C LEU A 298 13.32 -10.28 -0.98
N LEU A 299 14.02 -9.55 -0.12
CA LEU A 299 15.37 -9.05 -0.37
C LEU A 299 16.38 -9.97 0.33
N PRO A 300 17.67 -9.91 -0.05
CA PRO A 300 18.70 -10.60 0.71
C PRO A 300 18.63 -10.23 2.21
N LYS A 301 18.26 -11.20 3.05
CA LYS A 301 18.10 -11.10 4.53
C LYS A 301 16.88 -10.33 5.04
N PHE A 302 15.96 -9.89 4.18
CA PHE A 302 14.77 -9.15 4.59
C PHE A 302 13.52 -9.67 3.88
N THR A 303 12.41 -9.78 4.62
CA THR A 303 11.09 -10.05 4.06
C THR A 303 10.38 -8.71 3.91
N LEU A 304 10.07 -8.33 2.66
CA LEU A 304 9.31 -7.11 2.37
C LEU A 304 7.80 -7.37 2.52
N VAL A 305 7.36 -8.52 1.99
CA VAL A 305 5.96 -8.94 1.99
C VAL A 305 5.91 -10.38 2.49
N SER A 306 5.12 -10.62 3.53
CA SER A 306 4.83 -11.98 4.01
C SER A 306 3.93 -12.70 3.01
N GLY A 307 3.84 -14.03 3.09
CA GLY A 307 3.19 -14.81 2.03
C GLY A 307 2.27 -15.90 2.54
N GLN A 308 2.10 -16.92 1.72
CA GLN A 308 1.05 -17.93 1.84
C GLN A 308 0.82 -18.48 3.26
N GLU A 309 1.86 -18.83 4.03
CA GLU A 309 1.67 -19.39 5.37
C GLU A 309 1.11 -18.36 6.35
N ASP A 310 1.60 -17.12 6.27
CA ASP A 310 1.16 -16.02 7.12
C ASP A 310 -0.26 -15.56 6.75
N ALA A 311 -0.59 -15.62 5.45
CA ALA A 311 -1.92 -15.31 4.94
C ALA A 311 -2.97 -16.33 5.38
N VAL A 312 -2.63 -17.63 5.38
CA VAL A 312 -3.51 -18.68 5.93
C VAL A 312 -3.70 -18.48 7.44
N GLN A 313 -2.63 -18.14 8.18
CA GLN A 313 -2.75 -17.82 9.60
C GLN A 313 -3.65 -16.61 9.84
N LEU A 314 -3.55 -15.58 9.00
CA LEU A 314 -4.38 -14.38 9.09
C LEU A 314 -5.86 -14.70 8.87
N ALA A 315 -6.17 -15.43 7.79
CA ALA A 315 -7.53 -15.85 7.49
C ALA A 315 -8.11 -16.72 8.62
N LYS A 316 -7.30 -17.61 9.19
CA LYS A 316 -7.71 -18.46 10.33
C LYS A 316 -7.95 -17.65 11.59
N LEU A 317 -7.07 -16.69 11.87
CA LEU A 317 -7.19 -15.82 13.04
C LEU A 317 -8.49 -15.00 13.02
N LEU A 318 -8.86 -14.50 11.84
CA LEU A 318 -10.06 -13.67 11.65
C LEU A 318 -11.33 -14.46 11.32
N ASN A 319 -11.24 -15.80 11.23
CA ASN A 319 -12.32 -16.70 10.82
C ASN A 319 -12.95 -16.31 9.47
N SER A 320 -12.11 -16.02 8.48
CA SER A 320 -12.52 -15.45 7.20
C SER A 320 -13.15 -16.47 6.26
N LYS A 321 -14.19 -16.02 5.55
CA LYS A 321 -14.93 -16.80 4.55
C LYS A 321 -14.42 -16.56 3.14
N PHE A 322 -14.01 -15.34 2.83
CA PHE A 322 -13.53 -14.93 1.52
C PHE A 322 -12.10 -14.40 1.65
N ILE A 323 -11.17 -14.99 0.90
CA ILE A 323 -9.80 -14.49 0.82
C ILE A 323 -9.56 -13.98 -0.60
N ILE A 324 -9.20 -12.71 -0.71
CA ILE A 324 -8.91 -12.02 -1.97
C ILE A 324 -7.40 -11.78 -2.03
N PRO A 325 -6.63 -12.66 -2.68
CA PRO A 325 -5.19 -12.52 -2.77
C PRO A 325 -4.83 -11.29 -3.62
N MET A 326 -4.01 -10.38 -3.08
CA MET A 326 -3.43 -9.29 -3.87
C MET A 326 -2.05 -9.67 -4.39
N LYS A 327 -1.70 -9.16 -5.58
CA LYS A 327 -0.40 -9.36 -6.21
C LYS A 327 0.37 -8.05 -6.26
N ASN A 328 0.63 -7.44 -5.10
CA ASN A 328 1.21 -6.10 -5.00
C ASN A 328 2.60 -5.97 -5.66
N GLY A 329 3.41 -7.02 -5.65
CA GLY A 329 4.69 -7.07 -6.36
C GLY A 329 4.61 -7.40 -7.86
N ASP A 330 3.43 -7.71 -8.40
CA ASP A 330 3.26 -8.15 -9.80
C ASP A 330 3.19 -6.96 -10.78
N LEU A 331 4.28 -6.21 -10.84
CA LEU A 331 4.47 -5.04 -11.70
C LEU A 331 5.56 -5.30 -12.75
N ASP A 332 5.53 -4.58 -13.87
CA ASP A 332 6.61 -4.55 -14.84
C ASP A 332 7.76 -3.70 -14.27
N SER A 333 8.61 -4.33 -13.45
CA SER A 333 9.70 -3.67 -12.72
C SER A 333 11.06 -3.80 -13.40
N LYS A 334 11.88 -2.76 -13.27
CA LYS A 334 13.28 -2.70 -13.71
C LYS A 334 14.12 -1.92 -12.69
N GLY A 335 15.44 -2.01 -12.81
CA GLY A 335 16.41 -1.36 -11.92
C GLY A 335 17.26 -2.35 -11.15
N LEU A 336 18.15 -1.83 -10.32
CA LEU A 336 19.04 -2.67 -9.50
C LEU A 336 18.25 -3.45 -8.44
N LEU A 337 17.26 -2.81 -7.81
CA LEU A 337 16.47 -3.41 -6.75
C LEU A 337 15.58 -4.55 -7.27
N SER A 338 14.97 -4.39 -8.44
CA SER A 338 14.14 -5.45 -9.04
C SER A 338 14.95 -6.72 -9.37
N ALA A 339 16.26 -6.58 -9.64
CA ALA A 339 17.13 -7.73 -9.93
C ALA A 339 17.46 -8.58 -8.69
N ILE A 340 17.27 -8.05 -7.48
CA ILE A 340 17.57 -8.75 -6.22
C ILE A 340 16.32 -9.17 -5.44
N ILE A 341 15.13 -8.66 -5.82
CA ILE A 341 13.86 -9.09 -5.25
C ILE A 341 13.53 -10.49 -5.75
N GLN A 342 13.18 -11.39 -4.83
CA GLN A 342 12.78 -12.76 -5.12
C GLN A 342 11.33 -12.99 -4.66
N ALA A 343 10.54 -13.62 -5.52
CA ALA A 343 9.21 -14.08 -5.19
C ALA A 343 9.26 -15.47 -4.53
N GLY A 344 8.44 -15.69 -3.51
CA GLY A 344 8.32 -16.98 -2.83
C GLY A 344 6.87 -17.44 -2.66
N GLY A 345 6.58 -18.68 -3.05
CA GLY A 345 5.23 -19.25 -3.05
C GLY A 345 4.47 -19.00 -4.35
N THR A 346 3.30 -19.63 -4.49
CA THR A 346 2.37 -19.44 -5.61
C THR A 346 0.93 -19.33 -5.08
N ILE A 347 0.00 -18.93 -5.96
CA ILE A 347 -1.43 -18.91 -5.60
C ILE A 347 -1.93 -20.34 -5.34
N GLU A 348 -1.46 -21.31 -6.11
CA GLU A 348 -1.85 -22.71 -5.99
C GLU A 348 -1.39 -23.29 -4.65
N SER A 349 -0.13 -23.05 -4.27
CA SER A 349 0.35 -23.51 -2.96
C SER A 349 -0.33 -22.80 -1.80
N PHE A 350 -0.72 -21.53 -1.97
CA PHE A 350 -1.59 -20.84 -0.99
C PHE A 350 -2.96 -21.52 -0.88
N LYS A 351 -3.64 -21.81 -1.99
CA LYS A 351 -4.94 -22.49 -2.00
C LYS A 351 -4.88 -23.87 -1.33
N ASP A 352 -3.83 -24.63 -1.63
CA ASP A 352 -3.60 -25.97 -1.04
C ASP A 352 -3.37 -25.92 0.49
N LEU A 353 -2.77 -24.85 1.01
CA LEU A 353 -2.59 -24.64 2.44
C LEU A 353 -3.91 -24.18 3.08
N LEU A 354 -4.61 -23.24 2.44
CA LEU A 354 -5.87 -22.71 2.93
C LEU A 354 -6.93 -23.82 3.05
N SER A 355 -7.09 -24.67 2.04
CA SER A 355 -8.11 -25.73 2.04
C SER A 355 -7.92 -26.77 3.14
N LYS A 356 -6.71 -26.88 3.72
CA LYS A 356 -6.41 -27.79 4.85
C LYS A 356 -6.78 -27.17 6.19
N GLU A 357 -6.63 -25.86 6.33
CA GLU A 357 -6.84 -25.13 7.59
C GLU A 357 -8.26 -24.53 7.69
N LEU A 358 -8.83 -24.13 6.55
CA LEU A 358 -10.14 -23.49 6.39
C LEU A 358 -10.83 -24.06 5.13
N PRO A 359 -11.39 -25.28 5.20
CA PRO A 359 -11.98 -25.95 4.04
C PRO A 359 -13.20 -25.24 3.45
N ASP A 360 -13.91 -24.46 4.25
CA ASP A 360 -15.11 -23.71 3.84
C ASP A 360 -14.78 -22.30 3.31
N ALA A 361 -13.51 -21.89 3.34
CA ALA A 361 -13.11 -20.58 2.86
C ALA A 361 -12.93 -20.57 1.33
N GLU A 362 -13.43 -19.53 0.69
CA GLU A 362 -13.37 -19.32 -0.75
C GLU A 362 -12.24 -18.34 -1.12
N VAL A 363 -11.44 -18.69 -2.13
CA VAL A 363 -10.41 -17.80 -2.69
C VAL A 363 -10.95 -17.12 -3.94
N LEU A 364 -11.07 -15.81 -3.88
CA LEU A 364 -11.58 -14.98 -4.98
C LEU A 364 -10.45 -14.18 -5.60
N GLU A 365 -9.87 -14.70 -6.70
CA GLU A 365 -8.75 -14.05 -7.37
C GLU A 365 -9.19 -12.81 -8.15
N PRO A 366 -8.71 -11.61 -7.80
CA PRO A 366 -9.08 -10.40 -8.51
C PRO A 366 -8.42 -10.34 -9.89
N THR A 367 -9.19 -9.96 -10.90
CA THR A 367 -8.65 -9.54 -12.20
C THR A 367 -8.52 -8.01 -12.20
N PRO A 368 -7.35 -7.44 -12.54
CA PRO A 368 -7.18 -5.98 -12.58
C PRO A 368 -8.27 -5.27 -13.38
N GLY A 369 -8.91 -4.27 -12.76
CA GLY A 369 -9.98 -3.46 -13.35
C GLY A 369 -11.35 -4.15 -13.42
N VAL A 370 -11.48 -5.39 -12.95
CA VAL A 370 -12.76 -6.11 -12.87
C VAL A 370 -13.18 -6.20 -11.40
N PRO A 371 -14.42 -5.79 -11.05
CA PRO A 371 -14.88 -5.87 -9.66
C PRO A 371 -15.09 -7.32 -9.24
N VAL A 372 -14.56 -7.68 -8.07
CA VAL A 372 -14.97 -8.88 -7.32
C VAL A 372 -16.19 -8.49 -6.49
N GLU A 373 -17.32 -9.14 -6.73
CA GLU A 373 -18.58 -8.84 -6.05
C GLU A 373 -18.85 -9.86 -4.94
N ILE A 374 -18.99 -9.38 -3.70
CA ILE A 374 -19.34 -10.22 -2.54
C ILE A 374 -20.82 -10.00 -2.22
N PRO A 375 -21.66 -11.04 -2.31
CA PRO A 375 -23.09 -10.93 -2.02
C PRO A 375 -23.29 -10.66 -0.52
N ALA A 376 -24.42 -10.05 -0.18
CA ALA A 376 -24.88 -10.08 1.21
C ALA A 376 -25.11 -11.55 1.62
N LEU A 377 -24.70 -11.94 2.83
CA LEU A 377 -25.04 -13.25 3.35
C LEU A 377 -26.57 -13.37 3.40
N SER A 378 -27.12 -14.32 2.65
CA SER A 378 -28.53 -14.67 2.80
C SER A 378 -28.69 -15.30 4.17
N ASN A 379 -29.39 -14.61 5.07
CA ASN A 379 -29.90 -15.21 6.30
C ASN A 379 -30.96 -16.25 5.93
N THR A 380 -30.54 -17.42 5.47
CA THR A 380 -31.39 -18.60 5.46
C THR A 380 -31.17 -19.34 6.77
N PRO A 381 -32.21 -19.44 7.62
CA PRO A 381 -32.14 -20.10 8.93
C PRO A 381 -31.90 -21.61 8.85
#